data_AF-A0A256YFJ7-F1
#
_entry.id   AF-A0A256YFJ7-F1
#
_cell.length_a   1.000
_cell.length_b   1.000
_cell.length_c   1.000
_cell.angle_alpha   90.00
_cell.angle_beta   90.00
_cell.angle_gamma   90.00
#
_symmetry.space_group_name_H-M   'P 1'
#
loop_
_entity.id
_entity.type
_entity.pdbx_description
1 polymer ?
#
loop_
_entity_poly.entity_id
_entity_poly.type
_entity_poly.pdbx_seq_one_letter_code
_entity_poly.pdbx_strand_id
1 'polypeptide(L)'
;VRNELEEYNLTTERRPRNDREYGEWILDIIGLRSSPTLRCDPCTQCKYSAQITGSAPTPEQAREEMEETKILLSSGNLPAKALVESKSEFPSSLGEKFLEYSFIIGVIAIITVALVIFLRYRALFIVIPTIITGLSEIIIILGVAALINWELDLPAVAGIIAAVGTGVDDQIVITDETIKRGREKKKIVSLTGRIRRAFFIIFTAAATTIVVMLPMLSIQALKGFAFMTIMGVLIGVFVTRPAYAKIIEEILRD
;
A
#
# COMPACT_ATOMS: atom_id res chain seq x y z
N VAL A 1 -12.33 35.41 -43.00
CA VAL A 1 -11.95 36.83 -43.19
C VAL A 1 -10.80 37.04 -44.18
N ARG A 2 -9.53 36.72 -43.90
CA ARG A 2 -8.44 36.99 -44.89
C ARG A 2 -8.65 36.27 -46.23
N ASN A 3 -8.90 34.96 -46.18
CA ASN A 3 -9.13 34.15 -47.36
C ASN A 3 -10.38 34.60 -48.14
N GLU A 4 -11.42 35.08 -47.45
CA GLU A 4 -12.63 35.62 -48.07
C GLU A 4 -12.36 37.00 -48.72
N LEU A 5 -11.55 37.86 -48.10
CA LEU A 5 -11.19 39.18 -48.64
C LEU A 5 -10.24 39.09 -49.84
N GLU A 6 -9.32 38.13 -49.83
CA GLU A 6 -8.42 37.83 -50.96
C GLU A 6 -9.21 37.25 -52.15
N GLU A 7 -10.31 36.54 -51.91
CA GLU A 7 -11.25 36.06 -52.93
C GLU A 7 -11.98 37.21 -53.66
N TYR A 8 -12.12 38.37 -53.00
CA TYR A 8 -12.61 39.62 -53.59
C TYR A 8 -11.48 40.48 -54.21
N ASN A 9 -10.30 39.90 -54.47
CA ASN A 9 -9.14 40.59 -55.05
C ASN A 9 -8.60 41.75 -54.19
N LEU A 10 -8.88 41.77 -52.89
CA LEU A 10 -8.35 42.77 -51.97
C LEU A 10 -7.00 42.30 -51.42
N THR A 11 -5.97 43.14 -51.57
CA THR A 11 -4.65 42.89 -51.00
C THR A 11 -4.70 43.08 -49.49
N THR A 12 -4.41 42.02 -48.74
CA THR A 12 -4.37 42.09 -47.28
C THR A 12 -2.92 42.10 -46.79
N GLU A 13 -2.60 43.02 -45.87
CA GLU A 13 -1.29 43.11 -45.23
C GLU A 13 -1.48 42.93 -43.72
N ARG A 14 -0.75 41.99 -43.10
CA ARG A 14 -0.74 41.85 -41.64
C ARG A 14 0.22 42.85 -41.05
N ARG A 15 -0.26 43.73 -40.17
CA ARG A 15 0.58 44.63 -39.40
C ARG A 15 0.70 44.19 -37.94
N PRO A 16 1.90 44.26 -37.34
CA PRO A 16 2.07 43.96 -35.93
C PRO A 16 1.27 44.95 -35.09
N ARG A 17 0.71 44.48 -33.97
CA ARG A 17 0.02 45.33 -32.99
C ARG A 17 0.93 45.44 -31.77
N ASN A 18 1.36 46.65 -31.43
CA ASN A 18 2.31 46.92 -30.35
C ASN A 18 3.65 46.17 -30.51
N ASP A 19 4.24 46.20 -31.71
CA ASP A 19 5.53 45.55 -32.02
C ASP A 19 5.58 44.02 -31.84
N ARG A 20 4.46 43.38 -31.53
CA ARG A 20 4.36 41.92 -31.45
C ARG A 20 3.82 41.35 -32.74
N GLU A 21 4.49 40.34 -33.26
CA GLU A 21 3.96 39.55 -34.36
C GLU A 21 2.71 38.79 -33.89
N TYR A 22 1.76 38.60 -34.81
CA TYR A 22 0.51 37.89 -34.52
C TYR A 22 0.75 36.47 -33.99
N GLY A 23 1.84 35.82 -34.40
CA GLY A 23 2.26 34.52 -33.89
C GLY A 23 2.63 34.54 -32.41
N GLU A 24 3.41 35.54 -31.96
CA GLU A 24 3.80 35.69 -30.56
C GLU A 24 2.61 35.97 -29.65
N TRP A 25 1.64 36.76 -30.13
CA TRP A 25 0.40 37.01 -29.39
C TRP A 25 -0.45 35.75 -29.22
N ILE A 26 -0.57 34.92 -30.25
CA ILE A 26 -1.26 33.63 -30.15
C ILE A 26 -0.54 32.78 -29.10
N LEU A 27 0.79 32.70 -29.16
CA LEU A 27 1.61 31.89 -28.27
C LEU A 27 1.43 32.21 -26.79
N ASP A 28 1.37 33.51 -26.46
CA ASP A 28 1.13 34.00 -25.11
C ASP A 28 -0.25 33.59 -24.57
N ILE A 29 -1.29 33.62 -25.41
CA ILE A 29 -2.66 33.24 -25.03
C ILE A 29 -2.80 31.73 -24.82
N ILE A 30 -2.18 30.93 -25.67
CA ILE A 30 -2.30 29.47 -25.63
C ILE A 30 -1.25 28.80 -24.75
N GLY A 31 -0.28 29.58 -24.22
CA GLY A 31 0.82 29.07 -23.41
C GLY A 31 1.76 28.12 -24.15
N LEU A 32 1.82 28.20 -25.50
CA LEU A 32 2.68 27.33 -26.30
C LEU A 32 4.04 28.00 -26.56
N ARG A 33 5.10 27.19 -26.66
CA ARG A 33 6.46 27.66 -26.98
C ARG A 33 6.66 27.99 -28.46
N SER A 34 5.88 27.40 -29.37
CA SER A 34 5.89 27.75 -30.80
C SER A 34 4.52 27.56 -31.43
N SER A 35 4.25 28.37 -32.47
CA SER A 35 2.95 28.35 -33.14
C SER A 35 2.77 27.04 -33.89
N PRO A 36 1.63 26.34 -33.75
CA PRO A 36 1.38 25.14 -34.52
C PRO A 36 1.47 25.44 -36.01
N THR A 37 2.38 24.78 -36.71
CA THR A 37 2.48 24.91 -38.16
C THR A 37 1.65 23.82 -38.83
N LEU A 38 0.87 24.20 -39.84
CA LEU A 38 0.11 23.26 -40.68
C LEU A 38 0.98 22.84 -41.85
N ARG A 39 1.21 21.53 -41.99
CA ARG A 39 1.93 20.97 -43.13
C ARG A 39 0.94 20.37 -44.12
N CYS A 40 0.67 21.08 -45.21
CA CYS A 40 -0.19 20.58 -46.28
C CYS A 40 0.67 20.01 -47.41
N ASP A 41 0.37 18.78 -47.82
CA ASP A 41 0.89 18.21 -49.06
C ASP A 41 0.03 18.75 -50.23
N PRO A 42 0.59 19.43 -51.24
CA PRO A 42 -0.19 20.03 -52.32
C PRO A 42 -0.98 19.03 -53.17
N CYS A 43 -0.67 17.73 -53.09
CA CYS A 43 -1.32 16.70 -53.92
C CYS A 43 -2.33 15.81 -53.17
N THR A 44 -2.51 15.97 -51.85
CA THR A 44 -3.41 15.12 -51.06
C THR A 44 -4.15 15.93 -50.00
N GLN A 45 -5.37 15.50 -49.62
CA GLN A 45 -6.19 16.14 -48.58
C GLN A 45 -5.34 16.62 -47.39
N CYS A 46 -5.49 17.91 -47.05
CA CYS A 46 -4.79 18.54 -45.92
C CYS A 46 -5.01 17.71 -44.65
N LYS A 47 -3.99 16.95 -44.24
CA LYS A 47 -3.96 16.35 -42.91
C LYS A 47 -3.55 17.45 -41.94
N TYR A 48 -4.42 17.76 -40.98
CA TYR A 48 -4.13 18.66 -39.87
C TYR A 48 -3.07 18.02 -38.95
N SER A 49 -1.80 18.04 -39.36
CA SER A 49 -0.68 17.68 -38.48
C SER A 49 -0.10 18.96 -37.90
N ALA A 50 -0.58 19.34 -36.71
CA ALA A 50 0.05 20.39 -35.93
C ALA A 50 1.43 19.92 -35.45
N GLN A 51 2.48 20.63 -35.87
CA GLN A 51 3.83 20.38 -35.35
C GLN A 51 4.25 21.54 -34.44
N ILE A 52 4.70 21.19 -33.24
CA ILE A 52 5.31 22.09 -32.27
C ILE A 52 6.81 21.82 -32.28
N THR A 53 7.60 22.86 -32.51
CA THR A 53 9.07 22.79 -32.57
C THR A 53 9.70 23.60 -31.44
N GLY A 54 10.86 23.18 -30.96
CA GLY A 54 11.62 23.89 -29.94
C GLY A 54 13.12 23.63 -30.12
N SER A 55 13.93 24.39 -29.39
CA SER A 55 15.39 24.24 -29.37
C SER A 55 15.87 24.17 -27.93
N ALA A 56 16.73 23.21 -27.63
CA ALA A 56 17.44 23.13 -26.36
C ALA A 56 18.95 23.04 -26.59
N PRO A 57 19.80 23.44 -25.62
CA PRO A 57 21.25 23.41 -25.74
C PRO A 57 21.84 22.01 -25.97
N THR A 58 21.19 20.96 -25.46
CA THR A 58 21.63 19.56 -25.65
C THR A 58 20.50 18.67 -26.18
N PRO A 59 20.83 17.58 -26.91
CA PRO A 59 19.84 16.61 -27.39
C PRO A 59 19.05 15.93 -26.26
N GLU A 60 19.64 15.80 -25.07
CA GLU A 60 19.00 15.20 -23.88
C GLU A 60 17.93 16.13 -23.31
N GLN A 61 18.27 17.41 -23.11
CA GLN A 61 17.32 18.44 -22.67
C GLN A 61 16.19 18.62 -23.69
N ALA A 62 16.49 18.54 -24.99
CA ALA A 62 15.47 18.62 -26.04
C ALA A 62 14.43 17.48 -25.95
N ARG A 63 14.84 16.29 -25.53
CA ARG A 63 13.93 15.14 -25.34
C ARG A 63 13.09 15.29 -24.09
N GLU A 64 13.69 15.76 -22.99
CA GLU A 64 13.00 15.99 -21.73
C GLU A 64 11.91 17.05 -21.87
N GLU A 65 12.24 18.23 -22.43
CA GLU A 65 11.26 19.30 -22.67
C GLU A 65 10.15 18.86 -23.64
N MET A 66 10.48 18.01 -24.63
CA MET A 66 9.50 17.46 -25.57
C MET A 66 8.50 16.54 -24.86
N GLU A 67 8.97 15.63 -24.00
CA GLU A 67 8.09 14.74 -23.23
C GLU A 67 7.26 15.53 -22.21
N GLU A 68 7.84 16.51 -21.52
CA GLU A 68 7.10 17.39 -20.60
C GLU A 68 5.98 18.14 -21.34
N THR A 69 6.31 18.78 -22.47
CA THR A 69 5.34 19.51 -23.29
C THR A 69 4.23 18.58 -23.80
N LYS A 70 4.59 17.36 -24.22
CA LYS A 70 3.63 16.35 -24.66
C LYS A 70 2.68 15.92 -23.54
N ILE A 71 3.17 15.77 -22.31
CA ILE A 71 2.34 15.44 -21.14
C ILE A 71 1.35 16.58 -20.88
N LEU A 72 1.82 17.83 -20.82
CA LEU A 72 0.99 19.01 -20.57
C LEU A 72 -0.12 19.18 -21.63
N LEU A 73 0.22 19.00 -22.91
CA LEU A 73 -0.74 19.07 -24.01
C LEU A 73 -1.75 17.93 -23.98
N SER A 74 -1.31 16.72 -23.61
CA SER A 74 -2.19 15.55 -23.51
C SER A 74 -3.17 15.66 -22.34
N SER A 75 -2.78 16.34 -21.25
CA SER A 75 -3.67 16.55 -20.10
C SER A 75 -4.73 17.63 -20.30
N GLY A 76 -4.58 18.48 -21.32
CA GLY A 76 -5.49 19.61 -21.57
C GLY A 76 -5.37 20.73 -20.53
N ASN A 77 -6.21 21.77 -20.68
CA ASN A 77 -6.21 22.88 -19.73
C ASN A 77 -7.08 22.56 -18.50
N LEU A 78 -6.64 22.97 -17.31
CA LEU A 78 -7.46 22.82 -16.10
C LEU A 78 -8.65 23.79 -16.16
N PRO A 79 -9.89 23.32 -15.95
CA PRO A 79 -11.09 24.15 -16.02
C PRO A 79 -11.19 25.20 -14.90
N ALA A 80 -10.40 25.04 -13.82
CA ALA A 80 -10.25 25.99 -12.74
C ALA A 80 -8.85 25.89 -12.13
N LYS A 81 -8.39 26.95 -11.45
CA LYS A 81 -7.11 26.96 -10.76
C LYS A 81 -7.13 25.92 -9.62
N ALA A 82 -6.29 24.89 -9.74
CA ALA A 82 -6.11 23.91 -8.68
C ALA A 82 -5.30 24.52 -7.53
N LEU A 83 -5.84 24.45 -6.31
CA LEU A 83 -5.10 24.74 -5.08
C LEU A 83 -4.67 23.41 -4.50
N VAL A 84 -3.36 23.24 -4.30
CA VAL A 84 -2.83 22.04 -3.63
C VAL A 84 -3.03 22.24 -2.13
N GLU A 85 -4.05 21.61 -1.56
CA GLU A 85 -4.33 21.70 -0.12
C GLU A 85 -3.29 20.95 0.73
N SER A 86 -2.73 19.86 0.19
CA SER A 86 -1.69 19.09 0.84
C SER A 86 -0.86 18.31 -0.18
N LYS A 87 0.46 18.36 -0.04
CA LYS A 87 1.41 17.55 -0.81
C LYS A 87 2.37 16.91 0.19
N SER A 88 2.41 15.58 0.20
CA SER A 88 3.38 14.82 0.98
C SER A 88 4.28 14.05 0.04
N GLU A 89 5.56 14.41 0.02
CA GLU A 89 6.59 13.72 -0.73
C GLU A 89 7.54 13.03 0.23
N PHE A 90 7.78 11.73 0.01
CA PHE A 90 8.72 10.94 0.79
C PHE A 90 9.87 10.53 -0.12
N PRO A 91 11.14 10.78 0.27
CA PRO A 91 12.28 10.35 -0.51
C PRO A 91 12.38 8.82 -0.51
N SER A 92 12.79 8.24 -1.64
CA SER A 92 12.96 6.79 -1.80
C SER A 92 13.95 6.20 -0.78
N SER A 93 14.94 6.97 -0.33
CA SER A 93 15.92 6.56 0.68
C SER A 93 15.32 6.25 2.06
N LEU A 94 14.12 6.78 2.37
CA LEU A 94 13.41 6.44 3.60
C LEU A 94 12.88 5.00 3.55
N GLY A 95 12.49 4.51 2.38
CA GLY A 95 12.01 3.14 2.18
C GLY A 95 13.10 2.09 2.43
N GLU A 96 14.32 2.34 1.94
CA GLU A 96 15.46 1.43 2.15
C GLU A 96 15.82 1.31 3.63
N LYS A 97 15.93 2.45 4.34
CA LYS A 97 16.17 2.47 5.79
C LYS A 97 15.03 1.80 6.57
N PHE A 98 13.79 1.96 6.12
CA PHE A 98 12.65 1.31 6.74
C PHE A 98 12.75 -0.22 6.66
N LEU A 99 13.18 -0.77 5.52
CA LEU A 99 13.40 -2.22 5.38
C LEU A 99 14.50 -2.73 6.31
N GLU A 100 15.63 -2.02 6.37
CA GLU A 100 16.75 -2.38 7.26
C GLU A 100 16.33 -2.40 8.73
N TYR A 101 15.68 -1.33 9.20
CA TYR A 101 15.21 -1.24 10.58
C TYR A 101 14.10 -2.26 10.89
N SER A 102 13.19 -2.51 9.96
CA SER A 102 12.13 -3.52 10.13
C SER A 102 12.72 -4.92 10.30
N PHE A 103 13.78 -5.25 9.57
CA PHE A 103 14.48 -6.52 9.71
C PHE A 103 15.14 -6.67 11.08
N ILE A 104 15.91 -5.65 11.51
CA ILE A 104 16.60 -5.65 12.81
C ILE A 104 15.59 -5.75 13.96
N ILE A 105 14.54 -4.92 13.94
CA ILE A 105 13.49 -4.91 14.97
C ILE A 105 12.74 -6.24 14.97
N GLY A 106 12.46 -6.82 13.80
CA GLY A 106 11.81 -8.13 13.68
C GLY A 106 12.61 -9.24 14.37
N VAL A 107 13.92 -9.29 14.16
CA VAL A 107 14.81 -10.26 14.85
C VAL A 107 14.79 -10.05 16.36
N ILE A 108 14.91 -8.80 16.81
CA ILE A 108 14.87 -8.46 18.25
C ILE A 108 13.51 -8.86 18.86
N ALA A 109 12.41 -8.64 18.15
CA ALA A 109 11.07 -9.00 18.60
C ALA A 109 10.92 -10.51 18.76
N ILE A 110 11.38 -11.30 17.79
CA ILE A 110 11.36 -12.78 17.86
C ILE A 110 12.13 -13.28 19.08
N ILE A 111 13.35 -12.75 19.30
CA ILE A 111 14.18 -13.13 20.46
C ILE A 111 13.48 -12.75 21.77
N THR A 112 12.87 -11.57 21.82
CA THR A 112 12.17 -11.07 23.00
C THR A 112 10.94 -11.93 23.32
N VAL A 113 10.13 -12.27 22.32
CA VAL A 113 8.98 -13.17 22.49
C VAL A 113 9.44 -14.54 22.97
N ALA A 114 10.47 -15.10 22.34
CA ALA A 114 11.05 -16.39 22.75
C ALA A 114 11.53 -16.37 24.21
N LEU A 115 12.22 -15.30 24.61
CA LEU A 115 12.71 -15.10 25.97
C LEU A 115 11.56 -14.99 26.98
N VAL A 116 10.54 -14.18 26.70
CA VAL A 116 9.38 -13.99 27.59
C VAL A 116 8.64 -15.32 27.81
N ILE A 117 8.42 -16.09 26.75
CA ILE A 117 7.75 -17.40 26.85
C ILE A 117 8.64 -18.39 27.59
N PHE A 118 9.94 -18.40 27.32
CA PHE A 118 10.89 -19.24 28.04
C PHE A 118 10.92 -18.92 29.53
N LEU A 119 10.92 -17.65 29.92
CA LEU A 119 10.90 -17.24 31.33
C LEU A 119 9.60 -17.66 32.03
N ARG A 120 8.46 -17.58 31.33
CA ARG A 120 7.13 -17.95 31.87
C ARG A 120 6.98 -19.46 32.06
N TYR A 121 7.36 -20.26 31.08
CA TYR A 121 7.09 -21.70 31.06
C TYR A 121 8.30 -22.57 31.39
N ARG A 122 9.51 -22.04 31.24
CA ARG A 122 10.80 -22.75 31.41
C ARG A 122 10.90 -24.06 30.62
N ALA A 123 10.23 -24.11 29.47
CA ALA A 123 10.06 -25.31 28.67
C ALA A 123 10.27 -24.98 27.18
N LEU A 124 11.35 -25.51 26.60
CA LEU A 124 11.71 -25.27 25.20
C LEU A 124 10.69 -25.85 24.21
N PHE A 125 10.01 -26.95 24.58
CA PHE A 125 8.98 -27.56 23.74
C PHE A 125 7.73 -26.68 23.55
N ILE A 126 7.57 -25.58 24.29
CA ILE A 126 6.50 -24.58 24.10
C ILE A 126 7.03 -23.42 23.26
N VAL A 127 8.25 -22.97 23.55
CA VAL A 127 8.90 -21.84 22.86
C VAL A 127 9.05 -22.12 21.37
N ILE A 128 9.57 -23.29 21.00
CA ILE A 128 9.86 -23.63 19.60
C ILE A 128 8.59 -23.63 18.74
N PRO A 129 7.51 -24.37 19.11
CA PRO A 129 6.26 -24.31 18.36
C PRO A 129 5.70 -22.90 18.26
N THR A 130 5.73 -22.10 19.33
CA THR A 130 5.20 -20.73 19.30
C THR A 130 5.89 -19.86 18.25
N ILE A 131 7.23 -19.89 18.22
CA ILE A 131 7.98 -19.09 17.25
C ILE A 131 7.71 -19.59 15.82
N ILE A 132 7.69 -20.90 15.60
CA ILE A 132 7.43 -21.47 14.26
C ILE A 132 6.02 -21.13 13.78
N THR A 133 5.00 -21.27 14.62
CA THR A 133 3.62 -20.95 14.24
C THR A 133 3.41 -19.46 14.06
N GLY A 134 4.04 -18.61 14.88
CA GLY A 134 4.02 -17.16 14.71
C GLY A 134 4.70 -16.67 13.43
N LEU A 135 5.85 -17.25 13.07
CA LEU A 135 6.52 -16.96 11.79
C LEU A 135 5.69 -17.42 10.60
N SER A 136 5.10 -18.61 10.69
CA SER A 136 4.21 -19.14 9.66
C SER A 136 2.99 -18.23 9.47
N GLU A 137 2.46 -17.66 10.55
CA GLU A 137 1.36 -16.70 10.49
C GLU A 137 1.72 -15.44 9.73
N ILE A 138 2.87 -14.84 10.02
CA ILE A 138 3.38 -13.67 9.29
C ILE A 138 3.48 -13.99 7.79
N ILE A 139 4.05 -15.14 7.44
CA ILE A 139 4.21 -15.57 6.04
C ILE A 139 2.85 -15.73 5.37
N ILE A 140 1.85 -16.33 6.04
CA ILE A 140 0.51 -16.50 5.47
C ILE A 140 -0.17 -15.15 5.29
N ILE A 141 -0.09 -14.24 6.27
CA ILE A 141 -0.68 -12.90 6.17
C ILE A 141 -0.07 -12.13 4.99
N LEU A 142 1.25 -12.14 4.87
CA LEU A 142 1.96 -11.50 3.75
C LEU A 142 1.65 -12.18 2.42
N GLY A 143 1.55 -13.51 2.40
CA GLY A 143 1.18 -14.27 1.21
C GLY A 143 -0.23 -13.92 0.72
N VAL A 144 -1.20 -13.84 1.63
CA VAL A 144 -2.57 -13.40 1.28
C VAL A 144 -2.57 -11.95 0.80
N ALA A 145 -1.86 -11.05 1.48
CA ALA A 145 -1.73 -9.66 1.07
C ALA A 145 -1.14 -9.53 -0.35
N ALA A 146 -0.11 -10.33 -0.67
CA ALA A 146 0.48 -10.37 -2.00
C ALA A 146 -0.50 -10.92 -3.06
N LEU A 147 -1.28 -11.95 -2.74
CA LEU A 147 -2.27 -12.54 -3.67
C LEU A 147 -3.35 -11.54 -4.07
N ILE A 148 -3.78 -10.68 -3.15
CA ILE A 148 -4.79 -9.65 -3.41
C ILE A 148 -4.18 -8.32 -3.91
N ASN A 149 -2.86 -8.27 -4.12
CA ASN A 149 -2.09 -7.06 -4.45
C ASN A 149 -2.38 -5.89 -3.50
N TRP A 150 -2.45 -6.18 -2.19
CA TRP A 150 -2.64 -5.15 -1.18
C TRP A 150 -1.35 -4.35 -0.95
N GLU A 151 -1.45 -3.03 -1.01
CA GLU A 151 -0.33 -2.14 -0.70
C GLU A 151 -0.08 -2.09 0.81
N LEU A 152 1.15 -2.41 1.23
CA LEU A 152 1.55 -2.37 2.62
C LEU A 152 2.06 -0.97 2.98
N ASP A 153 1.20 -0.18 3.62
CA ASP A 153 1.55 1.08 4.25
C ASP A 153 1.97 0.90 5.72
N LEU A 154 2.44 1.97 6.35
CA LEU A 154 2.91 1.93 7.72
C LEU A 154 1.80 1.49 8.73
N PRO A 155 0.54 1.98 8.62
CA PRO A 155 -0.59 1.44 9.39
C PRO A 155 -0.83 -0.06 9.17
N ALA A 156 -0.76 -0.56 7.93
CA ALA A 156 -0.93 -1.97 7.63
C ALA A 156 0.10 -2.85 8.35
N VAL A 157 1.38 -2.44 8.38
CA VAL A 157 2.43 -3.15 9.13
C VAL A 157 2.11 -3.19 10.62
N ALA A 158 1.65 -2.09 11.21
CA ALA A 158 1.21 -2.09 12.61
C ALA A 158 0.04 -3.06 12.85
N GLY A 159 -0.86 -3.22 11.88
CA GLY A 159 -1.97 -4.17 11.94
C GLY A 159 -1.50 -5.62 11.93
N ILE A 160 -0.48 -5.94 11.14
CA ILE A 160 0.18 -7.26 11.14
C ILE A 160 0.79 -7.53 12.52
N ILE A 161 1.52 -6.56 13.09
CA ILE A 161 2.14 -6.70 14.42
C ILE A 161 1.07 -6.94 15.48
N ALA A 162 -0.05 -6.20 15.43
CA ALA A 162 -1.16 -6.39 16.35
C ALA A 162 -1.78 -7.80 16.22
N ALA A 163 -2.04 -8.27 14.99
CA ALA A 163 -2.57 -9.60 14.74
C ALA A 163 -1.65 -10.71 15.28
N VAL A 164 -0.34 -10.63 14.98
CA VAL A 164 0.65 -11.60 15.47
C VAL A 164 0.78 -11.55 17.00
N GLY A 165 0.72 -10.35 17.60
CA GLY A 165 0.71 -10.16 19.04
C GLY A 165 -0.46 -10.87 19.71
N THR A 166 -1.67 -10.73 19.16
CA THR A 166 -2.83 -11.51 19.62
C THR A 166 -2.64 -13.01 19.40
N GLY A 167 -1.93 -13.43 18.35
CA GLY A 167 -1.61 -14.83 18.11
C GLY A 167 -0.71 -15.45 19.17
N VAL A 168 0.30 -14.70 19.65
CA VAL A 168 1.13 -15.14 20.77
C VAL A 168 0.31 -15.24 22.07
N ASP A 169 -0.61 -14.29 22.32
CA ASP A 169 -1.52 -14.35 23.47
C ASP A 169 -2.44 -15.58 23.41
N ASP A 170 -3.04 -15.85 22.25
CA ASP A 170 -3.88 -17.03 22.03
C ASP A 170 -3.11 -18.35 22.27
N GLN A 171 -1.84 -18.41 21.85
CA GLN A 171 -0.97 -19.57 22.10
C GLN A 171 -0.66 -19.75 23.59
N ILE A 172 -0.47 -18.65 24.33
CA ILE A 172 -0.32 -18.66 25.79
C ILE A 172 -1.61 -19.17 26.46
N VAL A 173 -2.79 -18.72 25.99
CA VAL A 173 -4.09 -19.20 26.48
C VAL A 173 -4.26 -20.70 26.23
N ILE A 174 -3.96 -21.20 25.02
CA ILE A 174 -3.98 -22.63 24.69
C ILE A 174 -3.08 -23.40 25.65
N THR A 175 -1.84 -22.93 25.83
CA THR A 175 -0.83 -23.57 26.68
C THR A 175 -1.24 -23.59 28.16
N ASP A 176 -1.75 -22.47 28.68
CA ASP A 176 -2.19 -22.38 30.07
C ASP A 176 -3.41 -23.28 30.33
N GLU A 177 -4.36 -23.31 29.39
CA GLU A 177 -5.53 -24.18 29.48
C GLU A 177 -5.17 -25.66 29.34
N THR A 178 -4.12 -26.06 28.60
CA THR A 178 -3.73 -27.48 28.41
C THR A 178 -2.71 -27.98 29.44
N ILE A 179 -1.81 -27.13 29.96
CA ILE A 179 -0.73 -27.55 30.88
C ILE A 179 -1.05 -27.21 32.34
N LYS A 180 -1.25 -25.92 32.69
CA LYS A 180 -1.29 -25.49 34.09
C LYS A 180 -2.48 -26.05 34.87
N ARG A 181 -3.67 -26.03 34.28
CA ARG A 181 -4.89 -26.64 34.88
C ARG A 181 -4.88 -28.17 34.91
N GLY A 182 -3.87 -28.82 34.34
CA GLY A 182 -3.71 -30.27 34.33
C GLY A 182 -2.98 -30.79 35.58
N ARG A 183 -2.23 -29.90 36.24
CA ARG A 183 -1.56 -30.20 37.51
C ARG A 183 -2.52 -30.19 38.71
N GLU A 184 -3.64 -29.47 38.60
CA GLU A 184 -4.73 -29.59 39.57
C GLU A 184 -5.48 -30.90 39.32
N LYS A 185 -5.33 -31.85 40.25
CA LYS A 185 -5.88 -33.22 40.22
C LYS A 185 -7.42 -33.31 40.24
N LYS A 186 -8.16 -32.39 39.62
CA LYS A 186 -9.61 -32.53 39.41
C LYS A 186 -9.89 -33.08 38.02
N LYS A 187 -9.79 -34.42 37.91
CA LYS A 187 -10.14 -35.27 36.77
C LYS A 187 -11.61 -35.14 36.33
N ILE A 188 -12.02 -34.01 35.75
CA ILE A 188 -13.39 -33.87 35.21
C ILE A 188 -13.40 -33.44 33.73
N VAL A 189 -12.32 -32.85 33.21
CA VAL A 189 -12.31 -32.31 31.84
C VAL A 189 -11.18 -32.96 31.03
N SER A 190 -11.54 -33.57 29.89
CA SER A 190 -10.58 -34.12 28.93
C SER A 190 -9.69 -33.03 28.31
N LEU A 191 -8.53 -33.40 27.76
CA LEU A 191 -7.64 -32.47 27.05
C LEU A 191 -8.39 -31.70 25.94
N THR A 192 -9.22 -32.41 25.18
CA THR A 192 -10.11 -31.84 24.16
C THR A 192 -11.09 -30.81 24.75
N GLY A 193 -11.64 -31.05 25.95
CA GLY A 193 -12.51 -30.10 26.63
C GLY A 193 -11.77 -28.82 27.05
N ARG A 194 -10.48 -28.93 27.39
CA ARG A 194 -9.64 -27.77 27.76
C ARG A 194 -9.25 -26.95 26.53
N ILE A 195 -8.90 -27.61 25.43
CA ILE A 195 -8.69 -26.97 24.13
C ILE A 195 -9.96 -26.23 23.69
N ARG A 196 -11.14 -26.85 23.82
CA ARG A 196 -12.42 -26.19 23.49
C ARG A 196 -12.67 -24.93 24.32
N ARG A 197 -12.29 -24.92 25.60
CA ARG A 197 -12.37 -23.70 26.45
C ARG A 197 -11.42 -22.62 25.97
N ALA A 198 -10.18 -22.96 25.62
CA ALA A 198 -9.23 -22.02 25.05
C ALA A 198 -9.80 -21.39 23.75
N PHE A 199 -10.31 -22.21 22.83
CA PHE A 199 -10.91 -21.71 21.59
C PHE A 199 -12.15 -20.85 21.80
N PHE A 200 -12.94 -21.11 22.85
CA PHE A 200 -14.04 -20.23 23.21
C PHE A 200 -13.53 -18.82 23.59
N ILE A 201 -12.49 -18.73 24.41
CA ILE A 201 -11.86 -17.46 24.80
C ILE A 201 -11.30 -16.76 23.55
N ILE A 202 -10.53 -17.47 22.73
CA ILE A 202 -9.92 -16.95 21.50
C ILE A 202 -10.98 -16.41 20.55
N PHE A 203 -12.06 -17.17 20.31
CA PHE A 203 -13.12 -16.74 19.39
C PHE A 203 -13.85 -15.49 19.93
N THR A 204 -14.10 -15.41 21.24
CA THR A 204 -14.69 -14.22 21.84
C THR A 204 -13.79 -12.99 21.71
N ALA A 205 -12.48 -13.14 21.95
CA ALA A 205 -11.51 -12.06 21.78
C ALA A 205 -11.42 -11.62 20.32
N ALA A 206 -11.31 -12.57 19.38
CA ALA A 206 -11.31 -12.29 17.95
C ALA A 206 -12.57 -11.54 17.49
N ALA A 207 -13.75 -11.94 17.96
CA ALA A 207 -15.00 -11.25 17.66
C ALA A 207 -14.98 -9.81 18.15
N THR A 208 -14.48 -9.55 19.36
CA THR A 208 -14.35 -8.17 19.88
C THR A 208 -13.39 -7.34 19.05
N THR A 209 -12.23 -7.89 18.66
CA THR A 209 -11.26 -7.19 17.81
C THR A 209 -11.88 -6.83 16.46
N ILE A 210 -12.60 -7.76 15.83
CA ILE A 210 -13.27 -7.52 14.54
C ILE A 210 -14.31 -6.41 14.68
N VAL A 211 -15.15 -6.45 15.71
CA VAL A 211 -16.18 -5.42 15.97
C VAL A 211 -15.56 -4.03 16.13
N VAL A 212 -14.41 -3.93 16.82
CA VAL A 212 -13.69 -2.66 16.99
C VAL A 212 -13.05 -2.19 15.69
N MET A 213 -12.51 -3.10 14.87
CA MET A 213 -11.82 -2.75 13.62
C MET A 213 -12.77 -2.37 12.48
N LEU A 214 -14.01 -2.89 12.47
CA LEU A 214 -15.01 -2.58 11.43
C LEU A 214 -15.23 -1.07 11.20
N PRO A 215 -15.54 -0.24 12.23
CA PRO A 215 -15.70 1.19 12.03
C PRO A 215 -14.41 1.90 11.61
N MET A 216 -13.24 1.37 12.01
CA MET A 216 -11.93 1.97 11.66
C MET A 216 -11.62 1.87 10.16
N LEU A 217 -12.25 0.95 9.42
CA LEU A 217 -12.12 0.87 7.95
C LEU A 217 -12.62 2.13 7.23
N SER A 218 -13.50 2.91 7.86
CA SER A 218 -14.02 4.16 7.29
C SER A 218 -13.04 5.33 7.43
N ILE A 219 -12.01 5.19 8.28
CA ILE A 219 -11.01 6.23 8.53
C ILE A 219 -9.82 5.98 7.61
N GLN A 220 -9.61 6.86 6.62
CA GLN A 220 -8.59 6.68 5.58
C GLN A 220 -7.19 6.38 6.16
N ALA A 221 -6.79 7.07 7.23
CA ALA A 221 -5.48 6.88 7.86
C ALA A 221 -5.33 5.55 8.64
N LEU A 222 -6.43 4.89 9.00
CA LEU A 222 -6.43 3.65 9.79
C LEU A 222 -6.94 2.44 8.99
N LYS A 223 -7.33 2.64 7.74
CA LYS A 223 -7.90 1.61 6.88
C LYS A 223 -6.97 0.41 6.71
N GLY A 224 -5.68 0.67 6.42
CA GLY A 224 -4.66 -0.37 6.31
C GLY A 224 -4.49 -1.17 7.60
N PHE A 225 -4.40 -0.48 8.74
CA PHE A 225 -4.32 -1.10 10.06
C PHE A 225 -5.51 -2.01 10.37
N ALA A 226 -6.73 -1.50 10.18
CA ALA A 226 -7.96 -2.22 10.48
C ALA A 226 -8.13 -3.46 9.59
N PHE A 227 -7.89 -3.31 8.28
CA PHE A 227 -8.00 -4.41 7.33
C PHE A 227 -7.00 -5.53 7.64
N MET A 228 -5.73 -5.19 7.85
CA MET A 228 -4.69 -6.18 8.16
C MET A 228 -4.91 -6.86 9.50
N THR A 229 -5.41 -6.13 10.51
CA THR A 229 -5.73 -6.71 11.82
C THR A 229 -6.87 -7.73 11.72
N ILE A 230 -7.97 -7.39 11.02
CA ILE A 230 -9.10 -8.31 10.81
C ILE A 230 -8.62 -9.56 10.06
N MET A 231 -7.89 -9.37 8.96
CA MET A 231 -7.38 -10.47 8.15
C MET A 231 -6.44 -11.37 8.94
N GLY A 232 -5.51 -10.80 9.70
CA GLY A 232 -4.57 -11.55 10.52
C GLY A 232 -5.25 -12.34 11.64
N VAL A 233 -6.22 -11.73 12.34
CA VAL A 233 -7.02 -12.44 13.35
C VAL A 233 -7.79 -13.60 12.74
N LEU A 234 -8.40 -13.42 11.56
CA LEU A 234 -9.13 -14.50 10.87
C LEU A 234 -8.20 -15.65 10.46
N ILE A 235 -7.09 -15.34 9.77
CA ILE A 235 -6.06 -16.34 9.40
C ILE A 235 -5.59 -17.07 10.65
N GLY A 236 -5.38 -16.32 11.72
CA GLY A 236 -5.02 -16.83 13.01
C GLY A 236 -5.95 -17.89 13.56
N VAL A 237 -7.19 -17.48 13.85
CA VAL A 237 -8.22 -18.31 14.47
C VAL A 237 -8.51 -19.56 13.65
N PHE A 238 -8.49 -19.46 12.32
CA PHE A 238 -8.85 -20.58 11.44
C PHE A 238 -7.68 -21.49 11.05
N VAL A 239 -6.44 -20.98 11.05
CA VAL A 239 -5.28 -21.73 10.54
C VAL A 239 -4.23 -21.94 11.62
N THR A 240 -3.63 -20.86 12.14
CA THR A 240 -2.42 -20.98 12.97
C THR A 240 -2.71 -21.45 14.39
N ARG A 241 -3.83 -21.02 15.00
CA ARG A 241 -4.24 -21.44 16.35
C ARG A 241 -4.61 -22.93 16.40
N PRO A 242 -5.42 -23.48 15.46
CA PRO A 242 -5.67 -24.92 15.39
C PRO A 242 -4.41 -25.75 15.16
N ALA A 243 -3.49 -25.27 14.31
CA ALA A 243 -2.22 -25.93 14.08
C ALA A 243 -1.38 -26.00 15.36
N TYR A 244 -1.25 -24.88 16.08
CA TYR A 244 -0.55 -24.83 17.36
C TYR A 244 -1.18 -25.75 18.42
N ALA A 245 -2.51 -25.72 18.54
CA ALA A 245 -3.22 -26.56 19.49
C ALA A 245 -2.98 -28.06 19.24
N LYS A 246 -2.93 -28.49 17.98
CA LYS A 246 -2.58 -29.88 17.63
C LYS A 246 -1.14 -30.23 17.99
N ILE A 247 -0.19 -29.32 17.75
CA ILE A 247 1.22 -29.55 18.12
C ILE A 247 1.35 -29.75 19.64
N ILE A 248 0.70 -28.89 20.43
CA ILE A 248 0.71 -29.01 21.90
C ILE A 248 -0.04 -30.27 22.36
N GLU A 249 -1.14 -30.64 21.71
CA GLU A 249 -1.88 -31.86 22.02
C GLU A 249 -1.00 -33.11 21.83
N GLU A 250 -0.23 -33.18 20.73
CA GLU A 250 0.68 -34.30 20.47
C GLU A 250 1.80 -34.37 21.49
N ILE A 251 2.46 -33.24 21.79
CA ILE A 251 3.56 -33.17 22.77
C ILE A 251 3.11 -33.57 24.19
N LEU A 252 1.83 -33.38 24.53
CA LEU A 252 1.29 -33.74 25.84
C LEU A 252 0.72 -35.17 25.92
N ARG A 253 0.57 -35.85 24.77
CA ARG A 253 0.13 -37.25 24.71
C ARG A 253 1.32 -38.21 24.86
N ASP A 254 2.49 -37.83 24.35
CA ASP A 254 3.78 -38.52 24.51
C ASP A 254 4.39 -38.30 25.90
#